data_AF-A0A7C7WRA4-F1
#
_entry.id   AF-A0A7C7WRA4-F1
#
_cell.length_a   1.000
_cell.length_b   1.000
_cell.length_c   1.000
_cell.angle_alpha   90.00
_cell.angle_beta   90.00
_cell.angle_gamma   90.00
#
_symmetry.space_group_name_H-M   'P 1'
#
loop_
_entity.id
_entity.type
_entity.pdbx_description
1 polymer ?
#
loop_
_entity_poly.entity_id
_entity_poly.type
_entity_poly.pdbx_seq_one_letter_code
_entity_poly.pdbx_strand_id
1 'polypeptide(L)'
;MNRGKLVIVVMFTVSAGMAGFALWFQYNAGKNCMKYWGAESAERIQNATRVHLVTLTHPSDGSQVATPLVEGVGSSATTIPLGNDELMLNSVRYTITREREISARPGLKHLQRALVEDRTFDWDSDRRDTRPNWNYLLVFTNQTGQSTVAVDLTGALMRKVGDEAESSRNLDAVRIDKFLRYFFESEE
;
A
#
# COMPACT_ATOMS: atom_id res chain seq x y z
N MET A 1 39.64 42.76 4.43
CA MET A 1 38.39 41.98 4.32
C MET A 1 37.38 42.55 5.32
N ASN A 2 36.24 43.07 4.85
CA ASN A 2 35.33 43.84 5.70
C ASN A 2 34.50 42.88 6.58
N ARG A 3 34.57 43.04 7.91
CA ARG A 3 33.88 42.17 8.88
C ARG A 3 32.37 42.03 8.59
N GLY A 4 31.71 43.10 8.13
CA GLY A 4 30.30 43.06 7.75
C GLY A 4 30.01 42.20 6.51
N LYS A 5 30.89 42.20 5.51
CA LYS A 5 30.73 41.37 4.30
C LYS A 5 30.83 39.88 4.63
N LEU A 6 31.64 39.52 5.63
CA LEU A 6 31.82 38.13 6.06
C LEU A 6 30.54 37.56 6.71
N VAL A 7 29.84 38.35 7.52
CA VAL A 7 28.57 37.93 8.16
C VAL A 7 27.50 37.62 7.11
N ILE A 8 27.35 38.51 6.12
CA ILE A 8 26.36 38.33 5.04
C ILE A 8 26.65 37.06 4.24
N VAL A 9 27.91 36.82 3.89
CA VAL A 9 28.30 35.60 3.15
C VAL A 9 27.98 34.35 3.96
N VAL A 10 28.33 34.31 5.24
CA VAL A 10 28.03 33.16 6.11
C VAL A 10 26.53 32.91 6.21
N MET A 11 25.72 33.94 6.47
CA MET A 11 24.27 33.80 6.53
C MET A 11 23.68 33.28 5.22
N PHE A 12 24.15 33.78 4.09
CA PHE A 12 23.67 33.35 2.78
C PHE A 12 24.04 31.88 2.50
N THR A 13 25.27 31.47 2.83
CA THR A 13 25.72 30.09 2.70
C THR A 13 24.94 29.14 3.59
N VAL A 14 24.67 29.51 4.85
CA VAL A 14 23.88 28.69 5.78
C VAL A 14 22.45 28.52 5.26
N SER A 15 21.81 29.61 4.82
CA SER A 15 20.46 29.56 4.25
C SER A 15 20.39 28.71 2.99
N ALA A 16 21.36 28.84 2.08
CA ALA A 16 21.43 28.03 0.87
C ALA A 16 21.66 26.54 1.21
N GLY A 17 22.50 26.24 2.20
CA GLY A 17 22.73 24.89 2.69
C GLY A 17 21.47 24.25 3.26
N MET A 18 20.70 24.99 4.08
CA MET A 18 19.43 24.52 4.61
C MET A 18 18.38 24.27 3.52
N ALA A 19 18.28 25.16 2.53
CA ALA A 19 17.38 24.99 1.40
C ALA A 19 17.74 23.75 0.56
N GLY A 20 19.02 23.56 0.26
CA GLY A 20 19.50 22.38 -0.47
C GLY A 20 19.25 21.08 0.29
N PHE A 21 19.50 21.08 1.61
CA PHE A 21 19.23 19.92 2.47
C PHE A 21 17.74 19.57 2.49
N ALA A 22 16.85 20.56 2.59
CA ALA A 22 15.41 20.34 2.57
C ALA A 22 14.94 19.69 1.26
N LEU A 23 15.42 20.17 0.11
CA LEU A 23 15.10 19.60 -1.20
C LEU A 23 15.60 18.16 -1.35
N TRP A 24 16.83 17.89 -0.91
CA TRP A 24 17.40 16.55 -0.96
C TRP A 24 16.65 15.56 -0.08
N PHE A 25 16.32 15.97 1.15
CA PHE A 25 15.55 15.16 2.09
C PHE A 25 14.15 14.86 1.53
N GLN A 26 13.48 15.84 0.93
CA GLN A 26 12.16 15.66 0.32
C GLN A 26 12.21 14.72 -0.89
N TYR A 27 13.26 14.80 -1.72
CA TYR A 27 13.42 13.91 -2.87
C TYR A 27 13.69 12.46 -2.44
N ASN A 28 14.47 12.26 -1.38
CA ASN A 28 14.78 10.91 -0.89
C ASN A 28 13.62 10.25 -0.14
N ALA A 29 12.65 11.03 0.36
CA ALA A 29 11.56 10.55 1.23
C ALA A 29 10.44 9.74 0.53
N GLY A 30 10.50 9.53 -0.79
CA GLY A 30 9.50 8.74 -1.52
C GLY A 30 10.07 7.69 -2.48
N LYS A 31 11.39 7.48 -2.47
CA LYS A 31 12.06 6.68 -3.49
C LYS A 31 11.72 5.19 -3.37
N ASN A 32 11.51 4.69 -2.15
CA ASN A 32 11.26 3.27 -1.92
C ASN A 32 9.81 2.89 -2.23
N CYS A 33 8.84 3.71 -1.83
CA CYS A 33 7.44 3.58 -2.22
C CYS A 33 7.29 3.58 -3.74
N MET A 34 7.96 4.50 -4.44
CA MET A 34 7.85 4.55 -5.90
C MET A 34 8.41 3.29 -6.58
N LYS A 35 9.51 2.74 -6.05
CA LYS A 35 10.08 1.49 -6.56
C LYS A 35 9.17 0.29 -6.27
N TYR A 36 8.57 0.23 -5.08
CA TYR A 36 7.76 -0.91 -4.67
C TYR A 36 6.37 -0.92 -5.33
N TRP A 37 5.65 0.20 -5.27
CA TRP A 37 4.31 0.28 -5.86
C TRP A 37 4.39 0.38 -7.38
N GLY A 38 5.42 1.07 -7.91
CA GLY A 38 5.48 1.52 -9.29
C GLY A 38 4.78 2.87 -9.47
N ALA A 39 5.17 3.61 -10.52
CA ALA A 39 4.67 4.96 -10.81
C ALA A 39 3.14 5.01 -10.89
N GLU A 40 2.55 4.13 -11.70
CA GLU A 40 1.12 4.11 -11.95
C GLU A 40 0.31 3.70 -10.72
N SER A 41 0.75 2.68 -9.98
CA SER A 41 0.01 2.22 -8.79
C SER A 41 0.09 3.24 -7.65
N ALA A 42 1.23 3.90 -7.44
CA ALA A 42 1.32 4.97 -6.45
C ALA A 42 0.40 6.14 -6.80
N GLU A 43 0.36 6.55 -8.08
CA GLU A 43 -0.58 7.57 -8.56
C GLU A 43 -2.03 7.12 -8.36
N ARG A 44 -2.37 5.87 -8.70
CA ARG A 44 -3.70 5.29 -8.49
C ARG A 44 -4.10 5.27 -7.02
N ILE A 45 -3.22 4.86 -6.12
CA ILE A 45 -3.48 4.84 -4.68
C ILE A 45 -3.74 6.27 -4.18
N GLN A 46 -2.92 7.23 -4.58
CA GLN A 46 -3.02 8.62 -4.11
C GLN A 46 -4.25 9.35 -4.65
N ASN A 47 -4.61 9.11 -5.92
CA ASN A 47 -5.65 9.83 -6.64
C ASN A 47 -6.90 8.98 -6.93
N ALA A 48 -7.08 7.85 -6.24
CA ALA A 48 -8.22 6.96 -6.45
C ALA A 48 -9.53 7.73 -6.27
N THR A 49 -10.42 7.62 -7.26
CA THR A 49 -11.76 8.18 -7.17
C THR A 49 -12.70 7.26 -6.40
N ARG A 50 -12.48 5.94 -6.52
CA ARG A 50 -13.23 4.93 -5.78
C ARG A 50 -12.29 4.00 -5.03
N VAL A 51 -12.62 3.70 -3.80
CA VAL A 51 -11.89 2.73 -2.97
C VAL A 51 -12.87 1.74 -2.38
N HIS A 52 -12.64 0.46 -2.66
CA HIS A 52 -13.40 -0.64 -2.07
C HIS A 52 -12.56 -1.34 -1.01
N LEU A 53 -13.19 -1.66 0.11
CA LEU A 53 -12.66 -2.50 1.14
C LEU A 53 -13.31 -3.88 1.02
N VAL A 54 -12.46 -4.88 0.78
CA VAL A 54 -12.85 -6.27 0.69
C VAL A 54 -12.33 -7.00 1.93
N THR A 55 -13.19 -7.74 2.62
CA THR A 55 -12.80 -8.61 3.73
C THR A 55 -12.59 -10.02 3.22
N LEU A 56 -11.48 -10.62 3.61
CA LEU A 56 -11.06 -11.96 3.21
C LEU A 56 -11.12 -12.91 4.40
N THR A 57 -11.57 -14.14 4.13
CA THR A 57 -11.45 -15.26 5.07
C THR A 57 -10.39 -16.23 4.57
N HIS A 58 -9.47 -16.62 5.45
CA HIS A 58 -8.44 -17.61 5.15
C HIS A 58 -9.08 -19.00 5.00
N PRO A 59 -8.67 -19.83 4.03
CA PRO A 59 -9.29 -21.13 3.78
C PRO A 59 -9.15 -22.12 4.95
N SER A 60 -8.24 -21.86 5.90
CA SER A 60 -8.11 -22.65 7.13
C SER A 60 -9.22 -22.37 8.16
N ASP A 61 -9.86 -21.21 8.09
CA ASP A 61 -10.94 -20.83 9.01
C ASP A 61 -12.32 -21.29 8.48
N GLY A 62 -12.41 -21.51 7.17
CA GLY A 62 -13.60 -22.01 6.47
C GLY A 62 -13.50 -23.50 6.13
N SER A 63 -13.99 -24.36 7.02
CA SER A 63 -14.15 -25.78 6.73
C SER A 63 -15.15 -26.01 5.58
N GLN A 64 -14.62 -26.34 4.40
CA GLN A 64 -15.19 -27.08 3.25
C GLN A 64 -16.54 -26.61 2.65
N VAL A 65 -16.49 -26.03 1.44
CA VAL A 65 -17.07 -26.59 0.20
C VAL A 65 -16.29 -26.03 -1.00
N ALA A 66 -15.22 -26.71 -1.43
CA ALA A 66 -14.52 -26.40 -2.67
C ALA A 66 -15.10 -27.26 -3.80
N THR A 67 -15.84 -26.65 -4.73
CA THR A 67 -16.19 -27.29 -6.00
C THR A 67 -15.00 -27.18 -6.96
N PRO A 68 -14.61 -28.24 -7.71
CA PRO A 68 -13.42 -28.19 -8.56
C PRO A 68 -13.64 -27.38 -9.84
N LEU A 69 -12.73 -26.42 -10.05
CA LEU A 69 -12.12 -25.90 -11.29
C LEU A 69 -12.89 -26.08 -12.63
N VAL A 70 -13.29 -24.95 -13.21
CA VAL A 70 -13.36 -24.77 -14.68
C VAL A 70 -12.14 -23.96 -15.09
N GLU A 71 -11.25 -24.59 -15.87
CA GLU A 71 -10.14 -23.93 -16.57
C GLU A 71 -10.69 -23.01 -17.67
N GLY A 72 -10.29 -21.73 -17.63
CA GLY A 72 -10.69 -20.71 -18.60
C GLY A 72 -9.60 -19.68 -18.83
N VAL A 73 -8.73 -19.99 -19.80
CA VAL A 73 -7.99 -19.14 -20.75
C VAL A 73 -7.88 -17.62 -20.47
N GLY A 74 -6.64 -17.19 -20.19
CA GLY A 74 -5.94 -15.97 -20.62
C GLY A 74 -6.66 -14.62 -20.82
N SER A 75 -6.25 -13.60 -20.04
CA SER A 75 -5.85 -12.30 -20.60
C SER A 75 -5.32 -11.33 -19.56
N SER A 76 -4.41 -10.50 -20.04
CA SER A 76 -3.63 -9.47 -19.36
C SER A 76 -4.46 -8.43 -18.59
N ALA A 77 -3.80 -7.82 -17.61
CA ALA A 77 -4.31 -6.86 -16.63
C ALA A 77 -5.29 -7.47 -15.61
N THR A 78 -4.73 -7.93 -14.48
CA THR A 78 -5.48 -8.39 -13.30
C THR A 78 -6.29 -7.25 -12.68
N THR A 79 -7.39 -6.93 -13.34
CA THR A 79 -8.53 -6.26 -12.70
C THR A 79 -9.11 -7.30 -11.78
N ILE A 80 -9.12 -7.09 -10.46
CA ILE A 80 -9.79 -8.03 -9.55
C ILE A 80 -11.28 -7.83 -9.78
N PRO A 81 -11.99 -8.81 -10.38
CA PRO A 81 -13.43 -8.72 -10.49
C PRO A 81 -13.97 -8.87 -9.07
N LEU A 82 -14.49 -7.78 -8.50
CA LEU A 82 -15.08 -7.82 -7.15
C LEU A 82 -16.34 -8.72 -7.07
N GLY A 83 -16.75 -9.35 -8.18
CA GLY A 83 -17.86 -10.31 -8.25
C GLY A 83 -17.45 -11.79 -8.22
N ASN A 84 -16.17 -12.14 -8.11
CA ASN A 84 -15.75 -13.52 -7.90
C ASN A 84 -15.48 -13.76 -6.41
N ASP A 85 -16.16 -14.74 -5.81
CA ASP A 85 -16.05 -15.05 -4.37
C ASP A 85 -14.67 -15.57 -3.94
N GLU A 86 -13.73 -15.78 -4.87
CA GLU A 86 -12.42 -16.36 -4.60
C GLU A 86 -11.28 -15.48 -5.16
N LEU A 87 -10.22 -15.30 -4.37
CA LEU A 87 -8.98 -14.63 -4.76
C LEU A 87 -7.76 -15.51 -4.44
N MET A 88 -6.83 -15.61 -5.38
CA MET A 88 -5.55 -16.29 -5.17
C MET A 88 -4.47 -15.29 -4.72
N LEU A 89 -3.88 -15.50 -3.54
CA LEU A 89 -2.73 -14.76 -3.03
C LEU A 89 -1.69 -15.78 -2.53
N ASN A 90 -0.44 -15.71 -3.02
CA ASN A 90 0.61 -16.67 -2.65
C ASN A 90 0.26 -18.14 -2.88
N SER A 91 -0.48 -18.44 -3.96
CA SER A 91 -1.02 -19.78 -4.22
C SER A 91 -1.99 -20.30 -3.15
N VAL A 92 -2.46 -19.42 -2.26
CA VAL A 92 -3.52 -19.68 -1.29
C VAL A 92 -4.80 -19.02 -1.78
N ARG A 93 -5.91 -19.75 -1.69
CA ARG A 93 -7.23 -19.29 -2.09
C ARG A 93 -7.95 -18.66 -0.90
N TYR A 94 -8.27 -17.38 -1.00
CA TYR A 94 -9.07 -16.64 -0.04
C TYR A 94 -10.49 -16.51 -0.54
N THR A 95 -11.46 -16.56 0.36
CA THR A 95 -12.86 -16.28 0.03
C THR A 95 -13.19 -14.84 0.39
N ILE A 96 -13.80 -14.12 -0.55
CA ILE A 96 -14.33 -12.77 -0.32
C ILE A 96 -15.61 -12.91 0.49
N THR A 97 -15.61 -12.36 1.70
CA THR A 97 -16.78 -12.46 2.60
C THR A 97 -17.61 -11.19 2.60
N ARG A 98 -16.98 -10.03 2.35
CA ARG A 98 -17.65 -8.74 2.38
C ARG A 98 -16.94 -7.77 1.45
N GLU A 99 -17.71 -7.00 0.70
CA GLU A 99 -17.22 -5.88 -0.10
C GLU A 99 -18.01 -4.62 0.27
N ARG A 100 -17.31 -3.49 0.40
CA ARG A 100 -17.96 -2.18 0.62
C ARG A 100 -17.14 -1.04 0.02
N GLU A 101 -17.81 -0.04 -0.52
CA GLU A 101 -17.17 1.19 -0.97
C GLU A 101 -16.89 2.12 0.22
N ILE A 102 -15.64 2.55 0.38
CA ILE A 102 -15.18 3.42 1.48
C ILE A 102 -14.68 4.78 0.98
N SER A 103 -14.94 5.14 -0.28
CA SER A 103 -14.44 6.34 -0.97
C SER A 103 -14.72 7.66 -0.22
N ALA A 104 -15.85 7.74 0.49
CA ALA A 104 -16.27 8.95 1.22
C ALA A 104 -15.80 9.00 2.69
N ARG A 105 -15.05 7.98 3.14
CA ARG A 105 -14.80 7.78 4.56
C ARG A 105 -13.77 8.78 5.13
N PRO A 106 -14.02 9.39 6.30
CA PRO A 106 -13.01 10.18 7.01
C PRO A 106 -11.75 9.35 7.26
N GLY A 107 -10.57 9.93 7.04
CA GLY A 107 -9.30 9.22 7.20
C GLY A 107 -8.80 8.52 5.93
N LEU A 108 -9.62 8.30 4.90
CA LEU A 108 -9.17 7.64 3.67
C LEU A 108 -8.00 8.39 3.00
N LYS A 109 -8.07 9.73 2.93
CA LYS A 109 -6.98 10.55 2.38
C LYS A 109 -5.68 10.38 3.18
N HIS A 110 -5.78 10.20 4.50
CA HIS A 110 -4.62 9.93 5.35
C HIS A 110 -4.06 8.53 5.08
N LEU A 111 -4.93 7.53 4.90
CA LEU A 111 -4.52 6.18 4.50
C LEU A 111 -3.81 6.17 3.14
N GLN A 112 -4.42 6.76 2.11
CA GLN A 112 -3.83 6.88 0.77
C GLN A 112 -2.45 7.54 0.82
N ARG A 113 -2.33 8.63 1.57
CA ARG A 113 -1.06 9.33 1.76
C ARG A 113 -0.04 8.47 2.50
N ALA A 114 -0.43 7.80 3.58
CA ALA A 114 0.45 6.92 4.34
C ALA A 114 1.01 5.81 3.44
N LEU A 115 0.17 5.19 2.61
CA LEU A 115 0.56 4.11 1.70
C LEU A 115 1.66 4.49 0.70
N VAL A 116 1.80 5.77 0.37
CA VAL A 116 2.82 6.25 -0.59
C VAL A 116 3.97 7.01 0.07
N GLU A 117 4.01 7.10 1.39
CA GLU A 117 5.11 7.74 2.14
C GLU A 117 6.13 6.71 2.63
N ASP A 118 7.43 6.89 2.35
CA ASP A 118 8.45 5.89 2.70
C ASP A 118 8.53 5.65 4.22
N ARG A 119 8.28 6.69 5.03
CA ARG A 119 8.36 6.62 6.50
C ARG A 119 7.35 5.67 7.14
N THR A 120 6.32 5.28 6.39
CA THR A 120 5.22 4.42 6.80
C THR A 120 5.66 2.95 6.90
N PHE A 121 6.72 2.58 6.19
CA PHE A 121 7.17 1.20 6.09
C PHE A 121 8.56 1.01 6.68
N ASP A 122 8.81 -0.19 7.18
CA ASP A 122 10.15 -0.64 7.51
C ASP A 122 10.74 -1.41 6.31
N TRP A 123 11.55 -0.72 5.50
CA TRP A 123 12.15 -1.25 4.28
C TRP A 123 13.31 -2.23 4.52
N ASP A 124 13.93 -2.12 5.69
CA ASP A 124 15.09 -2.93 6.08
C ASP A 124 14.67 -4.23 6.78
N SER A 125 13.41 -4.30 7.20
CA SER A 125 12.84 -5.54 7.74
C SER A 125 12.82 -6.66 6.70
N ASP A 126 13.37 -7.81 7.07
CA ASP A 126 13.28 -9.03 6.27
C ASP A 126 12.21 -9.96 6.85
N ARG A 127 10.94 -9.67 6.55
CA ARG A 127 9.80 -10.51 6.95
C ARG A 127 9.38 -11.48 5.86
N ARG A 128 10.35 -12.03 5.11
CA ARG A 128 10.09 -13.04 4.08
C ARG A 128 9.54 -14.34 4.64
N ASP A 129 9.86 -14.68 5.89
CA ASP A 129 9.45 -15.93 6.54
C ASP A 129 8.11 -15.83 7.30
N THR A 130 7.54 -14.64 7.43
CA THR A 130 6.22 -14.48 8.05
C THR A 130 5.15 -14.93 7.06
N ARG A 131 4.37 -15.95 7.44
CA ARG A 131 3.17 -16.34 6.70
C ARG A 131 2.09 -15.27 6.93
N PRO A 132 1.77 -14.42 5.93
CA PRO A 132 0.79 -13.37 6.12
C PRO A 132 -0.61 -13.98 6.24
N ASN A 133 -1.43 -13.43 7.12
CA ASN A 133 -2.86 -13.71 7.18
C ASN A 133 -3.61 -12.53 6.53
N TRP A 134 -3.82 -12.58 5.21
CA TRP A 134 -4.49 -11.48 4.53
C TRP A 134 -5.96 -11.42 4.95
N ASN A 135 -6.32 -10.40 5.73
CA ASN A 135 -7.69 -10.20 6.22
C ASN A 135 -8.47 -9.18 5.38
N TYR A 136 -7.76 -8.26 4.71
CA TYR A 136 -8.40 -7.19 3.95
C TYR A 136 -7.71 -6.91 2.63
N LEU A 137 -8.47 -6.45 1.65
CA LEU A 137 -7.96 -5.82 0.44
C LEU A 137 -8.50 -4.40 0.34
N LEU A 138 -7.62 -3.50 -0.07
CA LEU A 138 -7.96 -2.17 -0.52
C LEU A 138 -7.82 -2.12 -2.03
N VAL A 139 -8.93 -1.86 -2.69
CA VAL A 139 -9.02 -1.83 -4.14
C VAL A 139 -9.21 -0.38 -4.57
N PHE A 140 -8.16 0.20 -5.15
CA PHE A 140 -8.11 1.58 -5.60
C PHE A 140 -8.42 1.64 -7.09
N THR A 141 -9.46 2.37 -7.46
CA THR A 141 -9.88 2.52 -8.85
C THR A 141 -9.91 4.00 -9.24
N ASN A 142 -9.34 4.31 -10.40
CA ASN A 142 -9.42 5.61 -11.04
C ASN A 142 -9.70 5.44 -12.54
N GLN A 143 -9.60 6.53 -13.30
CA GLN A 143 -9.82 6.51 -14.76
C GLN A 143 -8.75 5.73 -15.52
N THR A 144 -7.57 5.52 -14.95
CA THR A 144 -6.41 4.88 -15.60
C THR A 144 -6.23 3.41 -15.24
N GLY A 145 -7.06 2.87 -14.33
CA GLY A 145 -7.08 1.45 -13.99
C GLY A 145 -7.38 1.18 -12.52
N GLN A 146 -6.95 0.00 -12.08
CA GLN A 146 -7.14 -0.51 -10.72
C GLN A 146 -5.78 -0.84 -10.10
N SER A 147 -5.65 -0.69 -8.79
CA SER A 147 -4.51 -1.18 -8.02
C SER A 147 -5.01 -1.74 -6.69
N THR A 148 -4.55 -2.94 -6.35
CA THR A 148 -5.02 -3.62 -5.14
C THR A 148 -3.87 -3.78 -4.15
N VAL A 149 -4.17 -3.52 -2.88
CA VAL A 149 -3.26 -3.71 -1.75
C VAL A 149 -3.89 -4.70 -0.78
N ALA A 150 -3.21 -5.82 -0.54
CA ALA A 150 -3.55 -6.75 0.54
C ALA A 150 -2.98 -6.27 1.86
N VAL A 151 -3.75 -6.43 2.93
CA VAL A 151 -3.42 -5.97 4.28
C VAL A 151 -3.66 -7.11 5.28
N ASP A 152 -2.62 -7.40 6.07
CA ASP A 152 -2.67 -8.27 7.24
C ASP A 152 -2.51 -7.38 8.48
N LEU A 153 -3.61 -7.17 9.19
CA LEU A 153 -3.60 -6.36 10.42
C LEU A 153 -2.93 -7.09 11.58
N THR A 154 -2.91 -8.42 11.58
CA THR A 154 -2.33 -9.20 12.68
C THR A 154 -0.81 -9.15 12.62
N GLY A 155 -0.25 -9.38 11.44
CA GLY A 155 1.19 -9.31 11.16
C GLY A 155 1.72 -7.91 10.88
N ALA A 156 0.84 -6.91 10.73
CA ALA A 156 1.15 -5.58 10.22
C ALA A 156 1.89 -5.63 8.86
N LEU A 157 1.40 -6.47 7.95
CA LEU A 157 2.00 -6.65 6.63
C LEU A 157 1.11 -6.04 5.55
N MET A 158 1.75 -5.55 4.49
CA MET A 158 1.07 -5.07 3.29
C MET A 158 1.72 -5.63 2.04
N ARG A 159 0.92 -5.76 0.99
CA ARG A 159 1.42 -6.20 -0.31
C ARG A 159 0.62 -5.67 -1.48
N LYS A 160 1.28 -5.32 -2.58
CA LYS A 160 0.61 -5.11 -3.87
C LYS A 160 0.15 -6.44 -4.46
N VAL A 161 -1.12 -6.52 -4.82
CA VAL A 161 -1.72 -7.70 -5.48
C VAL A 161 -1.68 -7.49 -6.99
N GLY A 162 -1.00 -8.37 -7.72
CA GLY A 162 -0.83 -8.29 -9.17
C GLY A 162 0.35 -9.14 -9.67
N ASP A 163 0.53 -9.20 -10.98
CA ASP A 163 1.41 -10.15 -11.70
C ASP A 163 2.90 -9.74 -11.76
N GLU A 164 3.29 -8.63 -11.13
CA GLU A 164 4.70 -8.20 -11.11
C GLU A 164 5.50 -8.98 -10.07
N ALA A 165 6.49 -9.75 -10.53
CA ALA A 165 7.38 -10.56 -9.68
C ALA A 165 8.10 -9.75 -8.59
N GLU A 166 8.47 -8.49 -8.83
CA GLU A 166 9.06 -7.59 -7.81
C GLU A 166 8.06 -7.13 -6.74
N SER A 167 6.76 -7.13 -7.04
CA SER A 167 5.68 -6.78 -6.10
C SER A 167 5.33 -7.92 -5.12
N SER A 168 6.11 -9.02 -5.13
CA SER A 168 5.84 -10.19 -4.30
C SER A 168 6.38 -10.11 -2.87
N ARG A 169 7.19 -9.08 -2.55
CA ARG A 169 7.72 -8.89 -1.19
C ARG A 169 6.65 -8.29 -0.28
N ASN A 170 6.51 -8.84 0.93
CA ASN A 170 5.66 -8.26 1.97
C ASN A 170 6.36 -7.01 2.54
N LEU A 171 5.64 -5.91 2.63
CA LEU A 171 6.07 -4.70 3.33
C LEU A 171 5.66 -4.77 4.80
N ASP A 172 6.57 -4.39 5.68
CA ASP A 172 6.29 -4.22 7.10
C ASP A 172 5.68 -2.82 7.33
N ALA A 173 4.42 -2.80 7.71
CA ALA A 173 3.63 -1.62 8.01
C ALA A 173 3.51 -1.35 9.52
N VAL A 174 4.42 -1.91 10.35
CA VAL A 174 4.42 -1.74 11.82
C VAL A 174 4.33 -0.26 12.26
N ARG A 175 4.87 0.67 11.48
CA ARG A 175 4.87 2.11 11.81
C ARG A 175 3.49 2.75 11.69
N ILE A 176 2.58 2.15 10.93
CA ILE A 176 1.19 2.60 10.77
C ILE A 176 0.16 1.60 11.26
N ASP A 177 0.57 0.46 11.82
CA ASP A 177 -0.28 -0.57 12.44
C ASP A 177 -1.43 0.04 13.26
N LYS A 178 -1.11 0.94 14.21
CA LYS A 178 -2.11 1.56 15.07
C LYS A 178 -3.14 2.38 14.29
N PHE A 179 -2.69 3.11 13.26
CA PHE A 179 -3.60 3.87 12.40
C PHE A 179 -4.47 2.93 11.56
N LEU A 180 -3.90 1.84 11.03
CA LEU A 180 -4.64 0.85 10.27
C LEU A 180 -5.70 0.19 11.14
N ARG A 181 -5.33 -0.34 12.31
CA ARG A 181 -6.29 -0.91 13.27
C ARG A 181 -7.41 0.07 13.57
N TYR A 182 -7.08 1.30 13.95
CA TYR A 182 -8.09 2.31 14.20
C TYR A 182 -8.99 2.55 12.98
N PHE A 183 -8.42 2.63 11.77
CA PHE A 183 -9.19 2.78 10.54
C PHE A 183 -10.09 1.56 10.30
N PHE A 184 -9.63 0.32 10.41
CA PHE A 184 -10.47 -0.84 10.12
C PHE A 184 -11.46 -1.19 11.24
N GLU A 185 -11.08 -1.02 12.51
CA GLU A 185 -11.89 -1.31 13.71
C GLU A 185 -12.98 -0.26 13.95
N SER A 186 -12.74 1.01 13.62
CA SER A 186 -13.82 2.04 13.67
C SER A 186 -14.89 1.87 12.60
N GLU A 187 -14.92 0.72 11.94
CA GLU A 187 -15.86 0.34 10.89
C GLU A 187 -16.61 -0.97 11.17
N GLU A 188 -16.31 -1.64 12.29
CA GLU A 188 -17.12 -2.73 12.85
C GLU A 188 -18.15 -2.20 13.86
#